data_AF-A0A2G6H8R6-F1
#
_entry.id   AF-A0A2G6H8R6-F1
#
_cell.length_a   1.000
_cell.length_b   1.000
_cell.length_c   1.000
_cell.angle_alpha   90.00
_cell.angle_beta   90.00
_cell.angle_gamma   90.00
#
_symmetry.space_group_name_H-M   'P 1'
#
loop_
_entity.id
_entity.type
_entity.pdbx_description
1 polymer ?
#
loop_
_entity_poly.entity_id
_entity_poly.type
_entity_poly.pdbx_seq_one_letter_code
_entity_poly.pdbx_strand_id
1 'polypeptide(L)'
;MKTKNAIITEKPPQEVTENLVLLRQDLDLKVPPKKLDKNLLIASWNIRSFGNLTRKWASEEGDSPKRDLHSVLCIAEIIRRFDVVAIQEVKANIRALRDTLKVLGGHWSMILTDVNKGRAGNGERMAYLFDTRKVNLSGLAGELVVPHEWSKKITENALKEQFVRTPYAVSFRSNHQTFILITLHVLYGKKSTDRIKELKGIAQWLSQWATDINAYHHNLIVLGDFNIEERGDLLEETFLSEGLFVPEALQEASVTRSIFNETKYYDQIAWFNGAGRKPRLSMTFVNGGSYNFVDKALANRGLTRNNLSFMISDHYPLWAEFKL
;
A
#
# COMPACT_ATOMS: atom_id res chain seq x y z
N MET A 1 -37.64 15.32 -8.78
CA MET A 1 -36.48 16.20 -8.54
C MET A 1 -35.21 15.38 -8.73
N LYS A 2 -34.31 15.74 -9.65
CA LYS A 2 -32.99 15.10 -9.72
C LYS A 2 -32.17 15.64 -8.55
N THR A 3 -31.82 14.80 -7.60
CA THR A 3 -30.92 15.14 -6.49
C THR A 3 -29.61 15.66 -7.07
N LYS A 4 -29.20 16.87 -6.69
CA LYS A 4 -27.94 17.48 -7.16
C LYS A 4 -26.77 16.63 -6.65
N ASN A 5 -25.88 16.22 -7.55
CA ASN A 5 -24.65 15.51 -7.17
C ASN A 5 -23.76 16.41 -6.31
N ALA A 6 -23.31 15.88 -5.17
CA ALA A 6 -22.35 16.58 -4.31
C ALA A 6 -20.93 16.52 -4.89
N ILE A 7 -20.10 17.51 -4.57
CA ILE A 7 -18.71 17.62 -5.02
C ILE A 7 -17.79 17.52 -3.80
N ILE A 8 -16.66 16.82 -3.93
CA ILE A 8 -15.75 16.54 -2.80
C ILE A 8 -15.18 17.80 -2.12
N THR A 9 -15.16 18.93 -2.82
CA THR A 9 -14.66 20.22 -2.30
C THR A 9 -15.73 21.06 -1.62
N GLU A 10 -17.00 20.61 -1.62
CA GLU A 10 -18.06 21.27 -0.86
C GLU A 10 -17.86 21.04 0.64
N LYS A 11 -18.38 21.97 1.47
CA LYS A 11 -18.35 21.80 2.92
C LYS A 11 -19.14 20.53 3.28
N PRO A 12 -18.54 19.55 3.98
CA PRO A 12 -19.25 18.35 4.38
C PRO A 12 -20.34 18.68 5.42
N PRO A 13 -21.40 17.85 5.51
CA PRO A 13 -22.36 17.91 6.60
C PRO A 13 -21.70 17.82 7.98
N GLN A 14 -22.44 18.25 9.00
CA GLN A 14 -21.92 18.31 10.37
C GLN A 14 -21.51 16.92 10.88
N GLU A 15 -22.35 15.91 10.66
CA GLU A 15 -22.13 14.53 11.08
C GLU A 15 -20.88 13.90 10.41
N VAL A 16 -20.56 14.31 9.18
CA VAL A 16 -19.33 13.92 8.49
C VAL A 16 -18.13 14.60 9.13
N THR A 17 -18.24 15.90 9.41
CA THR A 17 -17.17 16.68 10.04
C THR A 17 -16.81 16.13 11.43
N GLU A 18 -17.82 15.79 12.23
CA GLU A 18 -17.66 15.20 13.56
C GLU A 18 -16.95 13.83 13.49
N ASN A 19 -17.34 12.96 12.56
CA ASN A 19 -16.65 11.68 12.38
C ASN A 19 -15.17 11.86 11.99
N LEU A 20 -14.86 12.83 11.12
CA LEU A 20 -13.48 13.13 10.74
C LEU A 20 -12.65 13.67 11.91
N VAL A 21 -13.26 14.44 12.84
CA VAL A 21 -12.58 14.85 14.08
C VAL A 21 -12.21 13.63 14.92
N LEU A 22 -13.15 12.71 15.13
CA LEU A 22 -12.91 11.47 15.86
C LEU A 22 -11.79 10.62 15.23
N LEU A 23 -11.81 10.50 13.90
CA LEU A 23 -10.78 9.78 13.15
C LEU A 23 -9.40 10.43 13.30
N ARG A 24 -9.31 11.77 13.16
CA ARG A 24 -8.04 12.50 13.31
C ARG A 24 -7.46 12.36 14.71
N GLN A 25 -8.28 12.48 15.75
CA GLN A 25 -7.85 12.30 17.14
C GLN A 25 -7.29 10.89 17.38
N ASP A 26 -7.94 9.86 16.83
CA ASP A 26 -7.44 8.49 16.96
C ASP A 26 -6.14 8.26 16.19
N LEU A 27 -6.01 8.85 14.98
CA LEU A 27 -4.76 8.84 14.22
C LEU A 27 -3.63 9.56 14.97
N ASP A 28 -3.91 10.67 15.67
CA ASP A 28 -2.95 11.40 16.49
C ASP A 28 -2.37 10.56 17.64
N LEU A 29 -3.19 9.64 18.17
CA LEU A 29 -2.78 8.74 19.24
C LEU A 29 -2.00 7.52 18.73
N LYS A 30 -2.33 7.02 17.52
CA LYS A 30 -1.83 5.71 17.04
C LYS A 30 -0.75 5.78 15.97
N VAL A 31 -0.62 6.90 15.27
CA VAL A 31 0.38 7.08 14.20
C VAL A 31 1.30 8.24 14.56
N PRO A 32 2.62 8.04 14.59
CA PRO A 32 3.57 9.10 14.93
C PRO A 32 3.39 10.33 14.02
N PRO A 33 3.67 11.54 14.51
CA PRO A 33 3.55 12.74 13.70
C PRO A 33 4.67 12.82 12.67
N LYS A 34 4.36 13.41 11.51
CA LYS A 34 5.39 13.85 10.56
C LYS A 34 6.23 14.96 11.17
N LYS A 35 7.55 14.77 11.17
CA LYS A 35 8.54 15.73 11.63
C LYS A 35 9.39 16.11 10.43
N LEU A 36 9.27 17.36 9.99
CA LEU A 36 10.07 17.89 8.89
C LEU A 36 11.55 17.63 9.17
N ASP A 37 12.26 17.13 8.16
CA ASP A 37 13.69 16.80 8.17
C ASP A 37 14.19 15.83 9.25
N LYS A 38 13.29 15.18 10.01
CA LYS A 38 13.66 14.31 11.15
C LYS A 38 13.22 12.87 11.00
N ASN A 39 12.04 12.64 10.40
CA ASN A 39 11.53 11.29 10.16
C ASN A 39 10.93 11.14 8.77
N LEU A 40 10.71 9.90 8.38
CA LEU A 40 10.01 9.51 7.17
C LEU A 40 8.98 8.43 7.54
N LEU A 41 7.72 8.67 7.21
CA LEU A 41 6.62 7.74 7.40
C LEU A 41 6.21 7.13 6.06
N ILE A 42 6.55 5.86 5.87
CA ILE A 42 6.24 5.08 4.66
C ILE A 42 5.10 4.12 4.99
N ALA A 43 4.08 4.07 4.13
CA ALA A 43 2.99 3.11 4.28
C ALA A 43 2.69 2.31 3.01
N SER A 44 2.04 1.17 3.20
CA SER A 44 1.38 0.41 2.15
C SER A 44 -0.07 0.18 2.54
N TRP A 45 -0.97 0.31 1.57
CA TRP A 45 -2.39 0.08 1.79
C TRP A 45 -3.09 -0.44 0.54
N ASN A 46 -3.53 -1.71 0.58
CA ASN A 46 -4.52 -2.19 -0.39
C ASN A 46 -5.85 -1.48 -0.07
N ILE A 47 -6.34 -0.65 -1.00
CA ILE A 47 -7.64 0.01 -0.89
C ILE A 47 -8.60 -0.70 -1.84
N ARG A 48 -9.47 -1.54 -1.28
CA ARG A 48 -10.38 -2.42 -2.02
C ARG A 48 -11.04 -1.73 -3.20
N SER A 49 -10.75 -2.17 -4.42
CA SER A 49 -11.34 -1.63 -5.66
C SER A 49 -11.36 -0.08 -5.70
N PHE A 50 -10.22 0.56 -5.48
CA PHE A 50 -10.10 2.03 -5.42
C PHE A 50 -10.27 2.69 -6.79
N GLY A 51 -11.54 2.88 -7.17
CA GLY A 51 -11.90 3.31 -8.51
C GLY A 51 -12.97 4.39 -8.55
N ASN A 52 -14.18 4.01 -8.94
CA ASN A 52 -15.33 4.92 -8.99
C ASN A 52 -15.91 5.18 -7.59
N LEU A 53 -16.80 6.16 -7.47
CA LEU A 53 -17.53 6.50 -6.24
C LEU A 53 -18.94 7.03 -6.54
N THR A 54 -19.80 6.98 -5.53
CA THR A 54 -21.12 7.62 -5.50
C THR A 54 -21.02 9.07 -5.05
N ARG A 55 -21.59 10.01 -5.83
CA ARG A 55 -21.55 11.47 -5.59
C ARG A 55 -22.57 11.94 -4.55
N LYS A 56 -22.54 11.31 -3.38
CA LYS A 56 -23.35 11.62 -2.20
C LYS A 56 -22.44 11.69 -0.96
N TRP A 57 -22.88 12.35 0.10
CA TRP A 57 -22.17 12.30 1.40
C TRP A 57 -22.35 10.97 2.11
N ALA A 58 -23.49 10.30 1.91
CA ALA A 58 -23.77 8.97 2.41
C ALA A 58 -24.47 8.14 1.31
N SER A 59 -23.89 7.02 0.91
CA SER A 59 -24.52 6.04 0.00
C SER A 59 -25.66 5.27 0.68
N GLU A 60 -26.67 4.94 -0.10
CA GLU A 60 -27.85 4.15 0.28
C GLU A 60 -27.75 2.70 -0.24
N GLU A 61 -28.72 1.85 0.12
CA GLU A 61 -28.73 0.43 -0.26
C GLU A 61 -28.74 0.19 -1.78
N GLY A 62 -29.38 1.09 -2.55
CA GLY A 62 -29.40 1.02 -4.02
C GLY A 62 -28.17 1.59 -4.73
N ASP A 63 -27.29 2.30 -4.02
CA ASP A 63 -26.15 2.96 -4.66
C ASP A 63 -25.02 1.99 -5.01
N SER A 64 -24.40 2.18 -6.17
CA SER A 64 -23.24 1.42 -6.63
C SER A 64 -22.32 2.33 -7.45
N PRO A 65 -21.01 2.40 -7.15
CA PRO A 65 -20.32 1.69 -6.06
C PRO A 65 -20.69 2.24 -4.67
N LYS A 66 -20.47 1.46 -3.62
CA LYS A 66 -20.81 1.86 -2.25
C LYS A 66 -19.99 3.06 -1.75
N ARG A 67 -18.68 3.09 -2.03
CA ARG A 67 -17.80 4.20 -1.66
C ARG A 67 -18.38 5.56 -2.05
N ASP A 68 -18.43 6.47 -1.09
CA ASP A 68 -18.99 7.81 -1.22
C ASP A 68 -18.01 8.92 -0.81
N LEU A 69 -18.47 10.17 -0.77
CA LEU A 69 -17.61 11.31 -0.44
C LEU A 69 -17.10 11.26 1.01
N HIS A 70 -17.92 10.84 1.98
CA HIS A 70 -17.46 10.67 3.37
C HIS A 70 -16.35 9.61 3.46
N SER A 71 -16.51 8.48 2.75
CA SER A 71 -15.48 7.44 2.65
C SER A 71 -14.16 8.00 2.11
N VAL A 72 -14.22 8.82 1.06
CA VAL A 72 -13.04 9.48 0.47
C VAL A 72 -12.36 10.43 1.46
N LEU A 73 -13.13 11.17 2.27
CA LEU A 73 -12.56 12.03 3.30
C LEU A 73 -11.83 11.20 4.37
N CYS A 74 -12.40 10.09 4.84
CA CYS A 74 -11.72 9.21 5.79
C CYS A 74 -10.42 8.62 5.21
N ILE A 75 -10.46 8.13 3.96
CA ILE A 75 -9.27 7.62 3.25
C ILE A 75 -8.19 8.71 3.17
N ALA A 76 -8.57 9.95 2.85
CA ALA A 76 -7.64 11.06 2.77
C ALA A 76 -7.00 11.40 4.12
N GLU A 77 -7.75 11.37 5.23
CA GLU A 77 -7.19 11.60 6.57
C GLU A 77 -6.16 10.55 6.97
N ILE A 78 -6.41 9.28 6.62
CA ILE A 78 -5.47 8.18 6.86
C ILE A 78 -4.19 8.37 6.01
N ILE A 79 -4.34 8.62 4.70
CA ILE A 79 -3.20 8.84 3.80
C ILE A 79 -2.36 10.05 4.26
N ARG A 80 -3.01 11.11 4.74
CA ARG A 80 -2.33 12.36 5.16
C ARG A 80 -1.28 12.15 6.26
N ARG A 81 -1.37 11.07 7.03
CA ARG A 81 -0.43 10.73 8.10
C ARG A 81 0.96 10.37 7.60
N PHE A 82 1.07 9.89 6.38
CA PHE A 82 2.31 9.37 5.84
C PHE A 82 2.97 10.39 4.90
N ASP A 83 4.25 10.17 4.61
CA ASP A 83 5.01 10.95 3.63
C ASP A 83 4.88 10.36 2.23
N VAL A 84 4.83 9.04 2.14
CA VAL A 84 4.59 8.28 0.91
C VAL A 84 3.78 7.02 1.23
N VAL A 85 2.77 6.74 0.41
CA VAL A 85 1.88 5.59 0.56
C VAL A 85 1.85 4.84 -0.77
N ALA A 86 2.20 3.56 -0.74
CA ALA A 86 1.91 2.65 -1.85
C ALA A 86 0.46 2.17 -1.74
N ILE A 87 -0.31 2.33 -2.82
CA ILE A 87 -1.70 1.98 -2.89
C ILE A 87 -1.88 0.91 -3.96
N GLN A 88 -2.41 -0.23 -3.54
CA GLN A 88 -2.81 -1.33 -4.42
C GLN A 88 -4.30 -1.21 -4.78
N GLU A 89 -4.74 -1.99 -5.77
CA GLU A 89 -6.13 -2.02 -6.28
C GLU A 89 -6.69 -0.70 -6.84
N VAL A 90 -5.83 0.22 -7.29
CA VAL A 90 -6.28 1.41 -8.02
C VAL A 90 -6.90 0.99 -9.35
N LYS A 91 -8.17 1.29 -9.60
CA LYS A 91 -8.86 0.80 -10.82
C LYS A 91 -8.62 1.69 -12.03
N ALA A 92 -8.98 1.16 -13.21
CA ALA A 92 -8.97 1.86 -14.49
C ALA A 92 -9.60 3.26 -14.42
N ASN A 93 -10.76 3.36 -13.75
CA ASN A 93 -11.40 4.62 -13.42
C ASN A 93 -10.85 5.17 -12.10
N ILE A 94 -10.06 6.24 -12.15
CA ILE A 94 -9.37 6.82 -11.00
C ILE A 94 -10.17 7.93 -10.27
N ARG A 95 -11.51 7.95 -10.36
CA ARG A 95 -12.32 9.06 -9.82
C ARG A 95 -12.12 9.27 -8.32
N ALA A 96 -12.17 8.20 -7.52
CA ALA A 96 -11.95 8.25 -6.08
C ALA A 96 -10.53 8.71 -5.75
N LEU A 97 -9.52 8.17 -6.44
CA LEU A 97 -8.14 8.61 -6.30
C LEU A 97 -7.98 10.12 -6.59
N ARG A 98 -8.57 10.62 -7.68
CA ARG A 98 -8.51 12.06 -8.01
C ARG A 98 -9.20 12.94 -6.98
N ASP A 99 -10.28 12.48 -6.38
CA ASP A 99 -10.95 13.23 -5.32
C ASP A 99 -10.20 13.19 -4.00
N THR A 100 -9.59 12.06 -3.65
CA THR A 100 -8.64 11.97 -2.54
C THR A 100 -7.50 12.96 -2.71
N LEU A 101 -6.89 13.08 -3.90
CA LEU A 101 -5.83 14.06 -4.17
C LEU A 101 -6.31 15.52 -4.01
N LYS A 102 -7.53 15.85 -4.44
CA LYS A 102 -8.11 17.19 -4.22
C LYS A 102 -8.24 17.52 -2.73
N VAL A 103 -8.64 16.54 -1.92
CA VAL A 103 -8.77 16.69 -0.46
C VAL A 103 -7.40 16.82 0.20
N LEU A 104 -6.43 16.02 -0.24
CA LEU A 104 -5.05 16.06 0.26
C LEU A 104 -4.40 17.42 -0.02
N GLY A 105 -4.66 18.01 -1.18
CA GLY A 105 -4.27 19.37 -1.55
C GLY A 105 -3.06 19.43 -2.50
N GLY A 106 -2.67 20.64 -2.90
CA GLY A 106 -1.67 20.87 -3.95
C GLY A 106 -0.23 20.43 -3.64
N HIS A 107 0.04 20.02 -2.40
CA HIS A 107 1.32 19.45 -1.97
C HIS A 107 1.36 17.91 -2.06
N TRP A 108 0.32 17.28 -2.62
CA TRP A 108 0.32 15.84 -2.84
C TRP A 108 0.42 15.55 -4.32
N SER A 109 1.32 14.63 -4.66
CA SER A 109 1.49 14.13 -6.01
C SER A 109 1.26 12.62 -6.06
N MET A 110 1.16 12.10 -7.28
CA MET A 110 1.02 10.67 -7.52
C MET A 110 1.90 10.21 -8.68
N ILE A 111 2.29 8.95 -8.65
CA ILE A 111 2.86 8.22 -9.78
C ILE A 111 2.27 6.81 -9.78
N LEU A 112 1.88 6.30 -10.94
CA LEU A 112 1.14 5.05 -11.07
C LEU A 112 1.58 4.27 -12.32
N THR A 113 1.42 2.96 -12.28
CA THR A 113 1.51 2.11 -13.47
C THR A 113 0.32 2.36 -14.40
N ASP A 114 0.41 1.90 -15.66
CA ASP A 114 -0.80 1.74 -16.45
C ASP A 114 -1.58 0.47 -16.03
N VAL A 115 -2.75 0.28 -16.62
CA VAL A 115 -3.58 -0.90 -16.40
C VAL A 115 -2.99 -2.08 -17.17
N ASN A 116 -2.77 -3.20 -16.48
CA ASN A 116 -2.41 -4.44 -17.16
C ASN A 116 -3.59 -4.91 -18.04
N LYS A 117 -3.35 -5.02 -19.35
CA LYS A 117 -4.35 -5.44 -20.34
C LYS A 117 -4.66 -6.92 -20.16
N GLY A 118 -5.95 -7.27 -20.17
CA GLY A 118 -6.42 -8.66 -20.03
C GLY A 118 -7.19 -8.91 -18.73
N ARG A 119 -7.94 -10.02 -18.68
CA ARG A 119 -8.83 -10.35 -17.55
C ARG A 119 -8.06 -10.51 -16.23
N ALA A 120 -6.87 -11.09 -16.30
CA ALA A 120 -6.06 -11.39 -15.13
C ALA A 120 -5.61 -10.12 -14.39
N GLY A 121 -5.40 -9.00 -15.11
CA GLY A 121 -4.95 -7.73 -14.52
C GLY A 121 -6.05 -7.00 -13.75
N ASN A 122 -7.28 -7.50 -13.81
CA ASN A 122 -8.48 -6.96 -13.15
C ASN A 122 -8.72 -5.45 -13.35
N GLY A 123 -8.13 -4.83 -14.37
CA GLY A 123 -8.24 -3.39 -14.54
C GLY A 123 -7.58 -2.57 -13.42
N GLU A 124 -6.54 -3.12 -12.77
CA GLU A 124 -5.86 -2.51 -11.63
C GLU A 124 -4.52 -1.87 -11.98
N ARG A 125 -4.07 -0.98 -11.10
CA ARG A 125 -2.82 -0.26 -11.13
C ARG A 125 -2.21 -0.27 -9.73
N MET A 126 -0.90 -0.11 -9.68
CA MET A 126 -0.19 0.26 -8.47
C MET A 126 0.09 1.76 -8.51
N ALA A 127 -0.06 2.43 -7.38
CA ALA A 127 0.21 3.85 -7.27
C ALA A 127 1.04 4.16 -6.03
N TYR A 128 1.82 5.23 -6.11
CA TYR A 128 2.36 5.91 -4.94
C TYR A 128 1.74 7.29 -4.84
N LEU A 129 1.28 7.64 -3.65
CA LEU A 129 0.83 8.99 -3.29
C LEU A 129 1.84 9.56 -2.30
N PHE A 130 2.27 10.79 -2.51
CA PHE A 130 3.36 11.34 -1.71
C PHE A 130 3.26 12.85 -1.49
N ASP A 131 3.70 13.29 -0.30
CA ASP A 131 3.72 14.68 0.15
C ASP A 131 5.00 15.37 -0.34
N THR A 132 4.87 16.26 -1.34
CA THR A 132 5.99 16.91 -2.03
C THR A 132 6.78 17.87 -1.13
N ARG A 133 6.25 18.21 0.04
CA ARG A 133 6.99 18.97 1.08
C ARG A 133 8.04 18.11 1.79
N LYS A 134 7.91 16.79 1.74
CA LYS A 134 8.70 15.82 2.50
C LYS A 134 9.52 14.91 1.59
N VAL A 135 8.98 14.54 0.43
CA VAL A 135 9.58 13.58 -0.49
C VAL A 135 9.42 14.01 -1.93
N ASN A 136 10.45 13.79 -2.74
CA ASN A 136 10.44 14.05 -4.19
C ASN A 136 10.87 12.80 -4.95
N LEU A 137 10.44 12.64 -6.20
CA LEU A 137 10.96 11.58 -7.08
C LEU A 137 12.46 11.81 -7.31
N SER A 138 13.25 10.74 -7.33
CA SER A 138 14.70 10.83 -7.57
C SER A 138 15.16 10.29 -8.93
N GLY A 139 14.24 9.77 -9.74
CA GLY A 139 14.44 9.55 -11.18
C GLY A 139 14.15 8.14 -11.68
N LEU A 140 14.14 7.12 -10.80
CA LEU A 140 13.76 5.76 -11.17
C LEU A 140 12.25 5.55 -11.02
N ALA A 141 11.62 5.05 -12.08
CA ALA A 141 10.30 4.46 -12.04
C ALA A 141 10.27 3.32 -13.06
N GLY A 142 9.94 2.10 -12.62
CA GLY A 142 10.00 0.94 -13.50
C GLY A 142 9.28 -0.27 -12.94
N GLU A 143 8.89 -1.16 -13.84
CA GLU A 143 8.29 -2.45 -13.52
C GLU A 143 9.34 -3.55 -13.59
N LEU A 144 9.31 -4.45 -12.61
CA LEU A 144 10.32 -5.49 -12.47
C LEU A 144 9.85 -6.73 -13.22
N VAL A 145 10.54 -7.04 -14.30
CA VAL A 145 10.27 -8.19 -15.16
C VAL A 145 11.34 -9.23 -14.89
N VAL A 146 10.96 -10.37 -14.30
CA VAL A 146 11.80 -11.56 -14.17
C VAL A 146 12.34 -11.98 -15.56
N PRO A 147 13.66 -12.02 -15.77
CA PRO A 147 14.24 -12.42 -17.06
C PRO A 147 13.94 -13.89 -17.40
N HIS A 148 13.72 -14.18 -18.69
CA HIS A 148 13.49 -15.55 -19.20
C HIS A 148 14.66 -16.50 -18.89
N GLU A 149 15.89 -16.01 -18.74
CA GLU A 149 17.02 -16.87 -18.38
C GLU A 149 16.87 -17.49 -16.98
N TRP A 150 16.12 -16.83 -16.10
CA TRP A 150 15.82 -17.30 -14.76
C TRP A 150 14.56 -18.19 -14.75
N SER A 151 13.82 -18.24 -15.87
CA SER A 151 12.67 -19.12 -16.07
C SER A 151 13.04 -20.55 -16.45
N LYS A 152 14.33 -20.91 -16.56
CA LYS A 152 14.75 -22.33 -16.70
C LYS A 152 14.29 -23.23 -15.53
N LYS A 153 13.81 -22.63 -14.44
CA LYS A 153 13.19 -23.30 -13.27
C LYS A 153 11.68 -23.04 -13.13
N ILE A 154 11.06 -22.31 -14.05
CA ILE A 154 9.69 -21.82 -13.94
C ILE A 154 8.88 -22.32 -15.15
N THR A 155 7.67 -22.83 -14.92
CA THR A 155 6.81 -23.39 -15.98
C THR A 155 6.35 -22.30 -16.96
N GLU A 156 6.03 -22.67 -18.21
CA GLU A 156 5.51 -21.76 -19.25
C GLU A 156 4.33 -20.89 -18.80
N ASN A 157 3.55 -21.35 -17.82
CA ASN A 157 2.42 -20.60 -17.26
C ASN A 157 2.85 -19.40 -16.43
N ALA A 158 3.95 -19.47 -15.69
CA ALA A 158 4.38 -18.37 -14.84
C ALA A 158 4.86 -17.15 -15.66
N LEU A 159 5.46 -17.37 -16.83
CA LEU A 159 5.80 -16.29 -17.77
C LEU A 159 4.54 -15.56 -18.29
N LYS A 160 3.39 -16.26 -18.39
CA LYS A 160 2.11 -15.65 -18.78
C LYS A 160 1.46 -14.89 -17.62
N GLU A 161 1.64 -15.36 -16.38
CA GLU A 161 1.12 -14.72 -15.17
C GLU A 161 1.95 -13.49 -14.73
N GLN A 162 3.23 -13.46 -15.07
CA GLN A 162 4.16 -12.37 -14.74
C GLN A 162 3.73 -11.00 -15.27
N PHE A 163 3.05 -10.94 -16.42
CA PHE A 163 2.55 -9.68 -17.01
C PHE A 163 1.32 -9.10 -16.31
N VAL A 164 0.79 -9.81 -15.31
CA VAL A 164 -0.50 -9.48 -14.74
C VAL A 164 -0.37 -8.51 -13.56
N ARG A 165 0.72 -8.59 -12.79
CA ARG A 165 1.01 -7.71 -11.63
C ARG A 165 2.52 -7.63 -11.33
N THR A 166 3.29 -7.16 -12.30
CA THR A 166 4.73 -6.86 -12.18
C THR A 166 5.01 -5.96 -10.97
N PRO A 167 5.98 -6.27 -10.10
CA PRO A 167 6.34 -5.37 -9.01
C PRO A 167 6.71 -3.98 -9.52
N TYR A 168 6.23 -2.93 -8.85
CA TYR A 168 6.44 -1.54 -9.29
C TYR A 168 7.41 -0.79 -8.38
N ALA A 169 8.57 -0.45 -8.94
CA ALA A 169 9.64 0.23 -8.25
C ALA A 169 9.68 1.73 -8.58
N VAL A 170 9.74 2.57 -7.55
CA VAL A 170 9.91 4.03 -7.69
C VAL A 170 10.94 4.53 -6.69
N SER A 171 11.86 5.37 -7.15
CA SER A 171 12.84 6.01 -6.27
C SER A 171 12.38 7.40 -5.83
N PHE A 172 12.57 7.64 -4.54
CA PHE A 172 12.27 8.88 -3.86
C PHE A 172 13.53 9.41 -3.19
N ARG A 173 13.50 10.70 -2.86
CA ARG A 173 14.50 11.38 -2.06
C ARG A 173 13.82 12.23 -1.00
N SER A 174 14.32 12.13 0.23
CA SER A 174 14.04 13.03 1.34
C SER A 174 15.36 13.49 1.92
N ASN A 175 15.58 14.80 2.04
CA ASN A 175 16.90 15.37 2.38
C ASN A 175 18.03 14.78 1.50
N HIS A 176 19.07 14.25 2.14
CA HIS A 176 20.21 13.60 1.49
C HIS A 176 19.99 12.10 1.25
N GLN A 177 18.83 11.57 1.66
CA GLN A 177 18.55 10.15 1.59
C GLN A 177 17.74 9.79 0.36
N THR A 178 18.32 8.94 -0.49
CA THR A 178 17.59 8.26 -1.57
C THR A 178 17.11 6.89 -1.09
N PHE A 179 15.87 6.55 -1.45
CA PHE A 179 15.27 5.26 -1.17
C PHE A 179 14.36 4.82 -2.33
N ILE A 180 14.25 3.52 -2.54
CA ILE A 180 13.43 2.89 -3.56
C ILE A 180 12.34 2.11 -2.84
N LEU A 181 11.09 2.38 -3.21
CA LEU A 181 9.95 1.59 -2.78
C LEU A 181 9.56 0.66 -3.92
N ILE A 182 9.33 -0.60 -3.58
CA ILE A 182 8.89 -1.63 -4.52
C ILE A 182 7.58 -2.20 -3.98
N THR A 183 6.49 -1.90 -4.68
CA THR A 183 5.18 -2.40 -4.30
C THR A 183 4.87 -3.70 -5.01
N LEU A 184 4.45 -4.71 -4.25
CA LEU A 184 3.95 -5.98 -4.77
C LEU A 184 2.44 -6.06 -4.53
N HIS A 185 1.75 -6.73 -5.45
CA HIS A 185 0.35 -7.12 -5.29
C HIS A 185 0.19 -8.55 -5.81
N VAL A 186 0.62 -9.52 -5.03
CA VAL A 186 0.69 -10.92 -5.45
C VAL A 186 -0.73 -11.46 -5.65
N LEU A 187 -0.98 -12.26 -6.71
CA LEU A 187 -2.29 -12.86 -6.93
C LEU A 187 -2.69 -13.83 -5.82
N TYR A 188 -3.94 -13.76 -5.39
CA TYR A 188 -4.55 -14.74 -4.49
C TYR A 188 -4.86 -16.03 -5.25
N GLY A 189 -4.33 -17.18 -4.81
CA GLY A 189 -4.47 -18.45 -5.53
C GLY A 189 -4.40 -19.69 -4.64
N LYS A 190 -5.15 -20.73 -5.02
CA LYS A 190 -5.25 -22.01 -4.29
C LYS A 190 -4.00 -22.89 -4.51
N LYS A 191 -3.16 -23.00 -3.48
CA LYS A 191 -2.23 -24.13 -3.19
C LYS A 191 -1.24 -24.61 -4.27
N SER A 192 -0.78 -23.82 -5.24
CA SER A 192 0.27 -24.33 -6.15
C SER A 192 1.68 -24.07 -5.61
N THR A 193 2.51 -25.11 -5.62
CA THR A 193 3.97 -25.04 -5.46
C THR A 193 4.62 -24.09 -6.48
N ASP A 194 3.93 -23.77 -7.57
CA ASP A 194 4.39 -22.82 -8.59
C ASP A 194 4.38 -21.37 -8.09
N ARG A 195 3.46 -20.99 -7.19
CA ARG A 195 3.48 -19.65 -6.56
C ARG A 195 4.71 -19.44 -5.68
N ILE A 196 5.14 -20.48 -4.96
CA ILE A 196 6.39 -20.43 -4.17
C ILE A 196 7.60 -20.20 -5.08
N LYS A 197 7.64 -20.85 -6.25
CA LYS A 197 8.74 -20.67 -7.22
C LYS A 197 8.76 -19.25 -7.79
N GLU A 198 7.60 -18.68 -8.13
CA GLU A 198 7.50 -17.30 -8.60
C GLU A 198 7.96 -16.30 -7.54
N LEU A 199 7.45 -16.43 -6.30
CA LEU A 199 7.85 -15.55 -5.20
C LEU A 199 9.33 -15.68 -4.86
N LYS A 200 9.91 -16.90 -4.93
CA LYS A 200 11.36 -17.10 -4.85
C LYS A 200 12.11 -16.40 -5.97
N GLY A 201 11.63 -16.49 -7.22
CA GLY A 201 12.23 -15.80 -8.36
C GLY A 201 12.25 -14.28 -8.17
N ILE A 202 11.12 -13.71 -7.73
CA ILE A 202 11.02 -12.28 -7.39
C ILE A 202 11.96 -11.94 -6.24
N ALA A 203 11.99 -12.74 -5.17
CA ALA A 203 12.85 -12.50 -4.02
C ALA A 203 14.35 -12.56 -4.38
N GLN A 204 14.77 -13.52 -5.22
CA GLN A 204 16.13 -13.60 -5.76
C GLN A 204 16.48 -12.39 -6.61
N TRP A 205 15.55 -11.94 -7.46
CA TRP A 205 15.71 -10.74 -8.28
C TRP A 205 15.91 -9.51 -7.42
N LEU A 206 15.06 -9.32 -6.41
CA LEU A 206 15.16 -8.22 -5.45
C LEU A 206 16.50 -8.27 -4.69
N SER A 207 16.93 -9.46 -4.30
CA SER A 207 18.18 -9.68 -3.56
C SER A 207 19.42 -9.34 -4.38
N GLN A 208 19.44 -9.71 -5.66
CA GLN A 208 20.50 -9.32 -6.59
C GLN A 208 20.46 -7.81 -6.87
N TRP A 209 19.28 -7.27 -7.18
CA TRP A 209 19.14 -5.85 -7.49
C TRP A 209 19.50 -4.93 -6.32
N ALA A 210 19.13 -5.33 -5.09
CA ALA A 210 19.55 -4.62 -3.90
C ALA A 210 21.09 -4.58 -3.78
N THR A 211 21.78 -5.67 -4.14
CA THR A 211 23.25 -5.74 -4.11
C THR A 211 23.86 -4.74 -5.08
N ASP A 212 23.33 -4.68 -6.30
CA ASP A 212 23.80 -3.75 -7.34
C ASP A 212 23.52 -2.29 -6.99
N ILE A 213 22.31 -1.99 -6.49
CA ILE A 213 21.94 -0.62 -6.13
C ILE A 213 22.67 -0.12 -4.88
N ASN A 214 23.01 -1.00 -3.94
CA ASN A 214 23.74 -0.61 -2.75
C ASN A 214 25.12 -0.03 -3.06
N ALA A 215 25.70 -0.32 -4.24
CA ALA A 215 26.88 0.37 -4.76
C ALA A 215 26.67 1.90 -4.88
N TYR A 216 25.43 2.35 -4.97
CA TYR A 216 25.00 3.75 -5.01
C TYR A 216 24.37 4.23 -3.68
N HIS A 217 24.47 3.44 -2.60
CA HIS A 217 23.94 3.75 -1.27
C HIS A 217 22.42 4.03 -1.19
N HIS A 218 21.61 3.54 -2.15
CA HIS A 218 20.17 3.69 -2.04
C HIS A 218 19.57 2.64 -1.10
N ASN A 219 18.63 3.08 -0.26
CA ASN A 219 17.80 2.20 0.53
C ASN A 219 16.78 1.49 -0.36
N LEU A 220 16.56 0.20 -0.18
CA LEU A 220 15.55 -0.56 -0.93
C LEU A 220 14.56 -1.18 0.06
N ILE A 221 13.29 -0.80 -0.08
CA ILE A 221 12.19 -1.27 0.76
C ILE A 221 11.14 -1.92 -0.16
N VAL A 222 10.76 -3.13 0.20
CA VAL A 222 9.73 -3.92 -0.48
C VAL A 222 8.48 -3.91 0.38
N LEU A 223 7.33 -3.61 -0.20
CA LEU A 223 6.08 -3.46 0.53
C LEU A 223 4.88 -3.80 -0.33
N GLY A 224 3.68 -3.93 0.24
CA GLY A 224 2.48 -4.24 -0.53
C GLY A 224 1.68 -5.40 0.03
N ASP A 225 0.66 -5.81 -0.72
CA ASP A 225 -0.13 -6.99 -0.44
C ASP A 225 0.56 -8.21 -1.07
N PHE A 226 1.21 -9.01 -0.23
CA PHE A 226 1.91 -10.22 -0.65
C PHE A 226 0.97 -11.43 -0.68
N ASN A 227 -0.28 -11.26 -0.24
CA ASN A 227 -1.27 -12.33 -0.06
C ASN A 227 -0.70 -13.53 0.72
N ILE A 228 0.00 -13.25 1.83
CA ILE A 228 0.53 -14.24 2.77
C ILE A 228 -0.54 -14.54 3.82
N GLU A 229 -1.00 -15.78 3.85
CA GLU A 229 -2.17 -16.15 4.64
C GLU A 229 -1.95 -16.07 6.14
N GLU A 230 -0.81 -16.53 6.64
CA GLU A 230 -0.56 -16.70 8.07
C GLU A 230 0.91 -16.45 8.37
N ARG A 231 1.22 -16.18 9.63
CA ARG A 231 2.61 -16.06 10.10
C ARG A 231 3.25 -17.45 10.03
N GLY A 232 4.45 -17.56 9.47
CA GLY A 232 5.21 -18.81 9.37
C GLY A 232 5.67 -19.15 7.95
N ASP A 233 5.64 -20.45 7.65
CA ASP A 233 6.46 -21.12 6.63
C ASP A 233 6.48 -20.47 5.23
N LEU A 234 5.37 -19.95 4.71
CA LEU A 234 5.36 -19.40 3.35
C LEU A 234 6.23 -18.14 3.21
N LEU A 235 6.22 -17.26 4.22
CA LEU A 235 7.08 -16.07 4.26
C LEU A 235 8.54 -16.48 4.46
N GLU A 236 8.78 -17.48 5.33
CA GLU A 236 10.10 -18.05 5.59
C GLU A 236 10.71 -18.69 4.35
N GLU A 237 9.97 -19.57 3.68
CA GLU A 237 10.39 -20.31 2.50
C GLU A 237 10.59 -19.43 1.26
N THR A 238 10.05 -18.20 1.21
CA THR A 238 10.14 -17.33 0.04
C THR A 238 11.03 -16.12 0.32
N PHE A 239 10.43 -15.00 0.71
CA PHE A 239 11.11 -13.73 0.84
C PHE A 239 12.15 -13.71 1.96
N LEU A 240 11.88 -14.31 3.12
CA LEU A 240 12.88 -14.32 4.21
C LEU A 240 14.08 -15.20 3.88
N SER A 241 13.88 -16.37 3.26
CA SER A 241 15.00 -17.24 2.87
C SER A 241 15.99 -16.57 1.91
N GLU A 242 15.53 -15.61 1.11
CA GLU A 242 16.36 -14.85 0.16
C GLU A 242 16.95 -13.56 0.76
N GLY A 243 16.71 -13.32 2.06
CA GLY A 243 17.34 -12.27 2.86
C GLY A 243 16.49 -11.02 3.10
N LEU A 244 15.21 -10.99 2.70
CA LEU A 244 14.31 -9.94 3.17
C LEU A 244 14.05 -10.12 4.66
N PHE A 245 13.91 -9.00 5.35
CA PHE A 245 13.69 -8.95 6.78
C PHE A 245 12.49 -8.05 7.05
N VAL A 246 11.50 -8.59 7.75
CA VAL A 246 10.39 -7.82 8.32
C VAL A 246 10.81 -7.39 9.73
N PRO A 247 10.74 -6.11 10.11
CA PRO A 247 11.13 -5.66 11.44
C PRO A 247 10.24 -6.27 12.53
N GLU A 248 10.81 -6.52 13.71
CA GLU A 248 10.13 -7.15 14.86
C GLU A 248 8.82 -6.43 15.22
N ALA A 249 8.81 -5.10 15.22
CA ALA A 249 7.61 -4.30 15.50
C ALA A 249 6.44 -4.63 14.56
N LEU A 250 6.70 -4.99 13.30
CA LEU A 250 5.66 -5.41 12.35
C LEU A 250 5.29 -6.90 12.49
N GLN A 251 6.17 -7.70 13.09
CA GLN A 251 5.93 -9.11 13.40
C GLN A 251 5.12 -9.31 14.69
N GLU A 252 4.86 -8.28 15.49
CA GLU A 252 4.02 -8.42 16.68
C GLU A 252 2.60 -8.88 16.32
N ALA A 253 2.01 -9.75 17.15
CA ALA A 253 0.66 -10.28 16.96
C ALA A 253 -0.43 -9.19 16.99
N SER A 254 -0.19 -8.12 17.74
CA SER A 254 -1.04 -6.92 17.85
C SER A 254 -1.18 -6.16 16.53
N VAL A 255 -0.16 -6.23 15.66
CA VAL A 255 -0.19 -5.63 14.34
C VAL A 255 -0.92 -6.61 13.43
N THR A 256 -2.14 -6.28 13.04
CA THR A 256 -3.01 -7.09 12.18
C THR A 256 -3.13 -6.48 10.79
N ARG A 257 -3.53 -7.25 9.76
CA ARG A 257 -3.60 -6.77 8.35
C ARG A 257 -5.00 -6.72 7.77
N SER A 258 -5.93 -7.52 8.27
CA SER A 258 -7.29 -7.62 7.74
C SER A 258 -8.33 -7.18 8.75
N ILE A 259 -9.40 -6.54 8.27
CA ILE A 259 -10.56 -6.22 9.09
C ILE A 259 -11.39 -7.47 9.46
N PHE A 260 -11.26 -8.56 8.71
CA PHE A 260 -12.10 -9.75 8.86
C PHE A 260 -11.46 -10.81 9.72
N ASN A 261 -10.15 -11.00 9.59
CA ASN A 261 -9.43 -12.04 10.31
C ASN A 261 -8.03 -11.56 10.69
N GLU A 262 -7.80 -11.44 11.99
CA GLU A 262 -6.56 -10.94 12.59
C GLU A 262 -5.37 -11.89 12.38
N THR A 263 -5.62 -13.18 12.07
CA THR A 263 -4.56 -14.14 11.76
C THR A 263 -3.95 -13.92 10.39
N LYS A 264 -4.63 -13.16 9.51
CA LYS A 264 -4.17 -12.92 8.14
C LYS A 264 -2.98 -11.97 8.09
N TYR A 265 -1.96 -12.38 7.32
CA TYR A 265 -0.67 -11.70 7.27
C TYR A 265 -0.34 -11.17 5.86
N TYR A 266 -1.37 -10.70 5.16
CA TYR A 266 -1.31 -10.37 3.74
C TYR A 266 -0.25 -9.32 3.39
N ASP A 267 -0.29 -8.18 4.07
CA ASP A 267 0.54 -7.02 3.76
C ASP A 267 1.89 -7.02 4.48
N GLN A 268 2.94 -6.64 3.77
CA GLN A 268 4.32 -6.62 4.26
C GLN A 268 4.99 -5.26 4.04
N ILE A 269 5.95 -4.94 4.90
CA ILE A 269 7.01 -3.95 4.68
C ILE A 269 8.30 -4.63 5.13
N ALA A 270 9.25 -4.80 4.21
CA ALA A 270 10.48 -5.55 4.42
C ALA A 270 11.66 -4.92 3.67
N TRP A 271 12.87 -5.21 4.13
CA TRP A 271 14.11 -4.77 3.49
C TRP A 271 15.26 -5.75 3.78
N PHE A 272 16.39 -5.59 3.10
CA PHE A 272 17.58 -6.36 3.41
C PHE A 272 18.30 -5.73 4.61
N ASN A 273 18.68 -6.53 5.61
CA ASN A 273 19.20 -6.05 6.91
C ASN A 273 20.72 -6.24 7.10
N GLY A 274 21.45 -6.66 6.08
CA GLY A 274 22.90 -6.96 6.18
C GLY A 274 23.26 -8.42 6.41
N ALA A 275 22.31 -9.28 6.77
CA ALA A 275 22.56 -10.71 6.99
C ALA A 275 23.08 -11.37 5.69
N GLY A 276 23.99 -12.34 5.82
CA GLY A 276 24.49 -13.10 4.66
C GLY A 276 25.22 -12.25 3.60
N ARG A 277 25.86 -11.13 4.00
CA ARG A 277 26.49 -10.13 3.11
C ARG A 277 25.51 -9.42 2.17
N LYS A 278 24.21 -9.43 2.48
CA LYS A 278 23.22 -8.65 1.76
C LYS A 278 23.34 -7.16 2.10
N PRO A 279 22.79 -6.26 1.28
CA PRO A 279 22.67 -4.85 1.62
C PRO A 279 21.95 -4.62 2.94
N ARG A 280 22.20 -3.46 3.55
CA ARG A 280 21.46 -2.97 4.72
C ARG A 280 20.91 -1.58 4.44
N LEU A 281 19.77 -1.25 5.02
CA LEU A 281 19.32 0.14 5.03
C LEU A 281 20.35 1.03 5.74
N SER A 282 20.60 2.20 5.17
CA SER A 282 21.29 3.31 5.83
C SER A 282 20.34 4.14 6.68
N MET A 283 19.04 4.15 6.35
CA MET A 283 18.00 4.73 7.20
C MET A 283 17.83 3.92 8.49
N THR A 284 17.65 4.60 9.61
CA THR A 284 17.41 3.95 10.91
C THR A 284 15.92 3.73 11.09
N PHE A 285 15.49 2.47 11.15
CA PHE A 285 14.12 2.11 11.52
C PHE A 285 13.84 2.53 12.98
N VAL A 286 12.69 3.17 13.23
CA VAL A 286 12.28 3.66 14.55
C VAL A 286 11.14 2.82 15.11
N ASN A 287 10.06 2.68 14.34
CA ASN A 287 8.87 1.93 14.73
C ASN A 287 8.03 1.55 13.51
N GLY A 288 7.07 0.66 13.68
CA GLY A 288 6.08 0.33 12.66
C GLY A 288 4.79 -0.20 13.28
N GLY A 289 3.73 -0.24 12.49
CA GLY A 289 2.46 -0.81 12.94
C GLY A 289 1.42 -0.83 11.83
N SER A 290 0.18 -1.13 12.20
CA SER A 290 -0.97 -1.01 11.32
C SER A 290 -2.01 -0.08 11.93
N TYR A 291 -2.83 0.55 11.09
CA TYR A 291 -3.88 1.44 11.55
C TYR A 291 -5.27 0.79 11.43
N ASN A 292 -5.82 0.34 12.57
CA ASN A 292 -7.19 -0.16 12.62
C ASN A 292 -8.20 1.00 12.62
N PHE A 293 -8.85 1.23 11.47
CA PHE A 293 -9.84 2.29 11.27
C PHE A 293 -11.29 1.86 11.60
N VAL A 294 -11.57 0.58 11.91
CA VAL A 294 -12.93 0.01 11.90
C VAL A 294 -13.89 0.75 12.82
N ASP A 295 -13.44 1.11 14.03
CA ASP A 295 -14.30 1.77 15.03
C ASP A 295 -14.27 3.30 14.94
N LYS A 296 -13.61 3.86 13.92
CA LYS A 296 -13.38 5.32 13.78
C LYS A 296 -13.88 5.87 12.46
N ALA A 297 -13.45 5.29 11.34
CA ALA A 297 -13.89 5.73 10.03
C ALA A 297 -15.36 5.32 9.81
N LEU A 298 -16.22 6.29 9.48
CA LEU A 298 -17.65 6.07 9.27
C LEU A 298 -18.39 5.49 10.49
N ALA A 299 -17.86 5.69 11.70
CA ALA A 299 -18.41 5.14 12.94
C ALA A 299 -19.85 5.61 13.23
N ASN A 300 -20.24 6.77 12.71
CA ASN A 300 -21.59 7.33 12.82
C ASN A 300 -22.63 6.64 11.92
N ARG A 301 -22.28 5.55 11.21
CA ARG A 301 -23.15 4.91 10.23
C ARG A 301 -23.61 3.49 10.58
N GLY A 302 -23.11 2.91 11.67
CA GLY A 302 -23.51 1.55 12.09
C GLY A 302 -23.26 0.47 11.01
N LEU A 303 -22.19 0.60 10.23
CA LEU A 303 -21.90 -0.30 9.11
C LEU A 303 -21.37 -1.65 9.62
N THR A 304 -21.79 -2.74 8.96
CA THR A 304 -21.11 -4.03 9.11
C THR A 304 -19.70 -3.95 8.53
N ARG A 305 -18.78 -4.82 8.99
CA ARG A 305 -17.42 -4.91 8.42
C ARG A 305 -17.45 -5.15 6.90
N ASN A 306 -18.38 -5.95 6.40
CA ASN A 306 -18.54 -6.16 4.97
C ASN A 306 -18.87 -4.86 4.22
N ASN A 307 -19.85 -4.08 4.70
CA ASN A 307 -20.16 -2.80 4.08
C ASN A 307 -18.99 -1.82 4.20
N LEU A 308 -18.35 -1.74 5.36
CA LEU A 308 -17.17 -0.89 5.58
C LEU A 308 -16.05 -1.23 4.58
N SER A 309 -15.83 -2.50 4.26
CA SER A 309 -14.77 -2.89 3.32
C SER A 309 -14.97 -2.36 1.90
N PHE A 310 -16.21 -2.25 1.42
CA PHE A 310 -16.51 -1.66 0.11
C PHE A 310 -16.42 -0.12 0.11
N MET A 311 -16.47 0.49 1.29
CA MET A 311 -16.44 1.93 1.49
C MET A 311 -14.99 2.41 1.63
N ILE A 312 -14.24 1.76 2.52
CA ILE A 312 -12.86 2.06 2.86
C ILE A 312 -11.95 0.98 2.25
N SER A 313 -11.71 -0.11 2.98
CA SER A 313 -10.96 -1.29 2.54
C SER A 313 -11.19 -2.48 3.48
N ASP A 314 -10.85 -3.68 3.05
CA ASP A 314 -10.72 -4.90 3.86
C ASP A 314 -9.31 -5.10 4.47
N HIS A 315 -8.35 -4.28 4.07
CA HIS A 315 -6.99 -4.26 4.61
C HIS A 315 -6.74 -3.02 5.46
N TYR A 316 -5.94 -3.18 6.52
CA TYR A 316 -5.40 -2.07 7.29
C TYR A 316 -4.17 -1.47 6.59
N PRO A 317 -3.97 -0.13 6.64
CA PRO A 317 -2.68 0.46 6.26
C PRO A 317 -1.59 -0.09 7.18
N LEU A 318 -0.52 -0.61 6.58
CA LEU A 318 0.71 -0.99 7.26
C LEU A 318 1.72 0.14 7.09
N TRP A 319 2.49 0.48 8.13
CA TRP A 319 3.39 1.62 8.10
C TRP A 319 4.70 1.38 8.87
N ALA A 320 5.75 2.09 8.45
CA ALA A 320 7.06 2.11 9.08
C ALA A 320 7.59 3.55 9.18
N GLU A 321 8.16 3.88 10.33
CA GLU A 321 8.87 5.13 10.62
C GLU A 321 10.38 4.92 10.53
N PHE A 322 11.04 5.80 9.80
CA PHE A 322 12.49 5.88 9.71
C PHE A 322 12.98 7.24 10.17
N LYS A 323 14.15 7.29 10.79
CA LYS A 323 14.88 8.52 11.05
C LYS A 323 15.67 8.93 9.81
N LEU A 324 15.63 10.22 9.49
CA LEU A 324 16.39 10.84 8.40
C LEU A 324 17.72 11.42 8.89
#